data_AF-A0A4D6L7S9-F1
#
_entry.id   AF-A0A4D6L7S9-F1
#
_cell.length_a   1.000
_cell.length_b   1.000
_cell.length_c   1.000
_cell.angle_alpha   90.00
_cell.angle_beta   90.00
_cell.angle_gamma   90.00
#
_symmetry.space_group_name_H-M   'P 1'
#
loop_
_entity.id
_entity.type
_entity.pdbx_description
1 polymer ?
#
loop_
_entity_poly.entity_id
_entity_poly.type
_entity_poly.pdbx_seq_one_letter_code
_entity_poly.pdbx_strand_id
1 'polypeptide(L)'
;MDEEYDVIVLGTGLKECILSGLLSVDGLKVLHMDRNDYYGGESTSLNLNQLWKRFRGDDKPPAQLGASRDYNIDMNPKFIMANGNLVRVLIHTDVTKYLSFKAVDGSHVFNKGKASGNFQPSPIWKVIQFQYDLIFKTRYLFCCSYTHNVAPKGKFIAFVSSEAETDQPAIELKPGIDLLGPVDEIFFDIYDRYEPVNEPTLDNCFISMSYDATTHFESTVDDVLNMYTLITGKVIDLSVDLSAASAAEE
;
A
#
# COMPACT_ATOMS: atom_id res chain seq x y z
N MET A 1 -2.98 -3.62 31.69
CA MET A 1 -4.08 -3.59 30.71
C MET A 1 -5.36 -3.68 31.52
N ASP A 2 -6.39 -2.94 31.10
CA ASP A 2 -7.72 -3.12 31.67
C ASP A 2 -8.25 -4.52 31.33
N GLU A 3 -9.26 -4.98 32.06
CA GLU A 3 -9.82 -6.32 31.89
C GLU A 3 -10.88 -6.38 30.78
N GLU A 4 -11.52 -5.25 30.47
CA GLU A 4 -12.65 -5.16 29.53
C GLU A 4 -12.44 -4.06 28.47
N TYR A 5 -12.77 -4.40 27.22
CA TYR A 5 -12.75 -3.55 26.03
C TYR A 5 -13.97 -3.87 25.18
N ASP A 6 -14.48 -2.89 24.45
CA ASP A 6 -15.60 -3.10 23.53
C ASP A 6 -15.16 -3.87 22.28
N VAL A 7 -13.95 -3.60 21.81
CA VAL A 7 -13.36 -4.25 20.63
C VAL A 7 -11.88 -4.54 20.85
N ILE A 8 -11.43 -5.72 20.44
CA ILE A 8 -10.01 -6.09 20.35
C ILE A 8 -9.65 -6.19 18.87
N VAL A 9 -8.63 -5.44 18.45
CA VAL A 9 -8.10 -5.44 17.09
C VAL A 9 -6.71 -6.10 17.10
N LEU A 10 -6.54 -7.11 16.24
CA LEU A 10 -5.31 -7.90 16.15
C LEU A 10 -4.60 -7.62 14.82
N GLY A 11 -3.35 -7.15 14.90
CA GLY A 11 -2.55 -6.73 13.76
C GLY A 11 -2.69 -5.23 13.51
N THR A 12 -1.60 -4.60 13.09
CA THR A 12 -1.52 -3.16 12.80
C THR A 12 -1.32 -2.90 11.32
N GLY A 13 -1.93 -3.74 10.48
CA GLY A 13 -2.09 -3.43 9.07
C GLY A 13 -2.92 -2.15 8.89
N LEU A 14 -2.81 -1.54 7.71
CA LEU A 14 -3.56 -0.33 7.40
C LEU A 14 -5.08 -0.51 7.65
N LYS A 15 -5.64 -1.66 7.26
CA LYS A 15 -7.07 -1.95 7.44
C LYS A 15 -7.47 -1.93 8.91
N GLU A 16 -6.73 -2.64 9.75
CA GLU A 16 -6.97 -2.73 11.19
C GLU A 16 -6.78 -1.36 11.88
N CYS A 17 -5.78 -0.59 11.47
CA CYS A 17 -5.55 0.76 11.99
C CYS A 17 -6.69 1.72 11.62
N ILE A 18 -7.17 1.69 10.39
CA ILE A 18 -8.32 2.51 9.98
C ILE A 18 -9.56 2.10 10.78
N LEU A 19 -9.85 0.80 10.86
CA LEU A 19 -11.00 0.29 11.60
C LEU A 19 -10.93 0.68 13.09
N SER A 20 -9.78 0.49 13.72
CA SER A 20 -9.54 0.90 15.11
C SER A 20 -9.77 2.40 15.31
N GLY A 21 -9.30 3.24 14.38
CA GLY A 21 -9.51 4.68 14.42
C GLY A 21 -11.00 5.06 14.33
N LEU A 22 -11.73 4.47 13.38
CA LEU A 22 -13.17 4.70 13.20
C LEU A 22 -13.96 4.29 14.45
N LEU A 23 -13.71 3.09 14.98
CA LEU A 23 -14.39 2.59 16.19
C LEU A 23 -14.09 3.48 17.41
N SER A 24 -12.85 3.96 17.54
CA SER A 24 -12.45 4.87 18.61
C SER A 24 -13.15 6.23 18.51
N VAL A 25 -13.30 6.78 17.30
CA VAL A 25 -14.05 8.03 17.05
C VAL A 25 -15.53 7.87 17.41
N ASP A 26 -16.09 6.69 17.19
CA ASP A 26 -17.46 6.32 17.59
C ASP A 26 -17.62 6.07 19.12
N GLY A 27 -16.55 6.27 19.89
CA GLY A 27 -16.54 6.22 21.35
C GLY A 27 -16.32 4.83 21.94
N LEU A 28 -15.99 3.82 21.13
CA LEU A 28 -15.69 2.47 21.61
C LEU A 28 -14.31 2.43 22.25
N LYS A 29 -14.19 1.66 23.33
CA LYS A 29 -12.93 1.36 23.99
C LYS A 29 -12.20 0.24 23.25
N VAL A 30 -11.22 0.61 22.43
CA VAL A 30 -10.48 -0.34 21.56
C VAL A 30 -9.15 -0.75 22.17
N LEU A 31 -8.89 -2.06 22.21
CA LEU A 31 -7.56 -2.63 22.45
C LEU A 31 -6.94 -3.04 21.12
N HIS A 32 -5.92 -2.32 20.67
CA HIS A 32 -5.22 -2.61 19.42
C HIS A 32 -3.83 -3.17 19.71
N MET A 33 -3.56 -4.39 19.24
CA MET A 33 -2.30 -5.09 19.50
C MET A 33 -1.77 -5.79 18.25
N ASP A 34 -0.45 -5.96 18.20
CA ASP A 34 0.24 -6.70 17.15
C ASP A 34 1.17 -7.74 17.79
N ARG A 35 1.35 -8.87 17.09
CA ARG A 35 2.35 -9.88 17.47
C ARG A 35 3.77 -9.46 17.08
N ASN A 36 3.88 -8.57 16.09
CA ASN A 36 5.14 -8.06 15.59
C ASN A 36 5.66 -6.91 16.47
N ASP A 37 6.98 -6.70 16.48
CA ASP A 37 7.63 -5.57 17.13
C ASP A 37 7.68 -4.30 16.25
N TYR A 38 6.91 -4.29 15.15
CA TYR A 38 6.80 -3.21 14.18
C TYR A 38 5.35 -3.05 13.68
N TYR A 39 5.05 -1.88 13.13
CA TYR A 39 3.74 -1.56 12.55
C TYR A 39 3.60 -1.99 11.08
N GLY A 40 2.36 -2.16 10.64
CA GLY A 40 2.00 -2.24 9.22
C GLY A 40 1.71 -3.64 8.70
N GLY A 41 2.02 -4.70 9.46
CA GLY A 41 1.79 -6.09 9.05
C GLY A 41 2.34 -6.37 7.64
N GLU A 42 1.51 -6.95 6.77
CA GLU A 42 1.87 -7.22 5.36
C GLU A 42 2.04 -5.96 4.50
N SER A 43 1.57 -4.81 4.97
CA SER A 43 1.72 -3.49 4.33
C SER A 43 2.83 -2.64 4.98
N THR A 44 3.76 -3.25 5.72
CA THR A 44 4.83 -2.53 6.40
C THR A 44 5.81 -1.86 5.43
N SER A 45 6.47 -0.79 5.88
CA SER A 45 7.58 -0.15 5.17
C SER A 45 8.90 -0.50 5.85
N LEU A 46 9.82 -1.10 5.10
CA LEU A 46 11.10 -1.59 5.62
C LEU A 46 12.25 -0.63 5.28
N ASN A 47 13.19 -0.48 6.21
CA ASN A 47 14.48 0.09 5.88
C ASN A 47 15.36 -0.91 5.12
N LEU A 48 16.49 -0.45 4.58
CA LEU A 48 17.35 -1.28 3.72
C LEU A 48 17.87 -2.55 4.43
N ASN A 49 18.27 -2.44 5.70
CA ASN A 49 18.75 -3.59 6.48
C ASN A 49 17.64 -4.61 6.73
N GLN A 50 16.42 -4.15 7.03
CA GLN A 50 15.27 -5.03 7.23
C GLN A 50 14.88 -5.73 5.92
N LEU A 51 14.91 -5.00 4.80
CA LEU A 51 14.68 -5.57 3.47
C LEU A 51 15.72 -6.67 3.16
N TRP A 52 17.01 -6.39 3.40
CA TRP A 52 18.06 -7.40 3.24
C TRP A 52 17.82 -8.62 4.12
N LYS A 53 17.51 -8.41 5.39
CA LYS A 53 17.22 -9.49 6.32
C LYS A 53 16.10 -10.40 5.81
N ARG A 54 15.04 -9.80 5.25
CA ARG A 54 13.89 -10.53 4.71
C ARG A 54 14.24 -11.37 3.48
N PHE A 55 14.97 -10.79 2.52
CA PHE A 55 15.17 -11.39 1.19
C PHE A 55 16.52 -12.06 0.96
N ARG A 56 17.48 -11.80 1.84
CA ARG A 56 18.90 -12.21 1.74
C ARG A 56 19.47 -12.73 3.08
N GLY A 57 18.68 -12.78 4.15
CA GLY A 57 19.13 -13.30 5.44
C GLY A 57 20.19 -12.42 6.10
N ASP A 58 21.31 -13.01 6.52
CA ASP A 58 22.37 -12.27 7.25
C ASP A 58 23.31 -11.45 6.35
N ASP A 59 23.07 -11.46 5.02
CA ASP A 59 23.80 -10.62 4.07
C ASP A 59 23.58 -9.12 4.35
N LYS A 60 24.58 -8.32 4.00
CA LYS A 60 24.54 -6.86 4.21
C LYS A 60 24.23 -6.13 2.90
N PRO A 61 23.49 -5.01 2.95
CA PRO A 61 23.31 -4.16 1.80
C PRO A 61 24.65 -3.63 1.29
N PRO A 62 24.90 -3.65 -0.03
CA PRO A 62 26.06 -3.04 -0.63
C PRO A 62 26.17 -1.55 -0.28
N ALA A 63 27.38 -1.10 0.08
CA ALA A 63 27.61 0.27 0.58
C ALA A 63 27.20 1.36 -0.41
N GLN A 64 27.23 1.09 -1.73
CA GLN A 64 26.84 2.02 -2.78
C GLN A 64 25.33 2.34 -2.82
N LEU A 65 24.50 1.59 -2.10
CA LEU A 65 23.08 1.90 -1.97
C LEU A 65 22.83 3.05 -1.00
N GLY A 66 23.75 3.28 -0.05
CA GLY A 66 23.64 4.37 0.92
C GLY A 66 23.16 3.91 2.29
N ALA A 67 22.75 4.85 3.13
CA ALA A 67 22.41 4.58 4.52
C ALA A 67 21.02 3.94 4.65
N SER A 68 20.93 2.85 5.43
CA SER A 68 19.67 2.12 5.63
C SER A 68 18.51 3.01 6.10
N ARG A 69 18.78 3.98 6.97
CA ARG A 69 17.78 4.89 7.55
C ARG A 69 17.11 5.83 6.54
N ASP A 70 17.70 6.00 5.36
CA ASP A 70 17.18 6.88 4.30
C ASP A 70 16.18 6.11 3.41
N TYR A 71 15.92 4.84 3.72
CA TYR A 71 14.99 3.97 3.01
C TYR A 71 13.73 3.70 3.82
N ASN A 72 12.58 3.82 3.16
CA ASN A 72 11.27 3.36 3.63
C ASN A 72 10.59 2.64 2.47
N ILE A 73 10.75 1.31 2.41
CA ILE A 73 10.41 0.48 1.25
C ILE A 73 9.14 -0.30 1.56
N ASP A 74 8.04 0.08 0.93
CA ASP A 74 6.74 -0.53 1.17
C ASP A 74 6.70 -1.98 0.66
N MET A 75 6.25 -2.90 1.50
CA MET A 75 6.00 -4.29 1.07
C MET A 75 4.74 -4.42 0.22
N ASN A 76 3.80 -3.47 0.38
CA ASN A 76 2.59 -3.39 -0.43
C ASN A 76 2.31 -1.94 -0.88
N PRO A 77 2.97 -1.46 -1.94
CA PRO A 77 2.87 -0.08 -2.37
C PRO A 77 1.52 0.23 -3.04
N LYS A 78 0.82 1.25 -2.53
CA LYS A 78 -0.45 1.72 -3.07
C LYS A 78 -0.58 3.24 -2.99
N PHE A 79 -1.31 3.82 -3.92
CA PHE A 79 -1.65 5.23 -3.98
C PHE A 79 -2.97 5.54 -3.30
N ILE A 80 -3.06 6.79 -2.83
CA ILE A 80 -4.28 7.37 -2.32
C ILE A 80 -4.90 8.18 -3.46
N MET A 81 -6.11 7.82 -3.87
CA MET A 81 -6.87 8.65 -4.80
C MET A 81 -7.29 9.93 -4.08
N ALA A 82 -7.00 11.10 -4.65
CA ALA A 82 -7.20 12.39 -3.98
C ALA A 82 -8.65 12.67 -3.54
N ASN A 83 -9.63 12.10 -4.25
CA ASN A 83 -11.06 12.17 -3.89
C ASN A 83 -11.63 10.78 -3.52
N GLY A 84 -10.75 9.83 -3.18
CA GLY A 84 -11.13 8.47 -2.79
C GLY A 84 -11.62 8.39 -1.35
N ASN A 85 -12.18 7.22 -0.99
CA ASN A 85 -12.75 7.01 0.34
C ASN A 85 -11.69 7.11 1.45
N LEU A 86 -10.43 6.72 1.18
CA LEU A 86 -9.34 6.81 2.16
C LEU A 86 -9.12 8.24 2.65
N VAL A 87 -9.08 9.22 1.74
CA VAL A 87 -8.89 10.63 2.10
C VAL A 87 -10.01 11.11 3.02
N ARG A 88 -11.25 10.74 2.70
CA ARG A 88 -12.43 11.10 3.51
C ARG A 88 -12.37 10.48 4.90
N VAL A 89 -11.96 9.22 5.01
CA VAL A 89 -11.75 8.54 6.30
C VAL A 89 -10.64 9.21 7.11
N LEU A 90 -9.52 9.58 6.49
CA LEU A 90 -8.42 10.27 7.17
C LEU A 90 -8.84 11.65 7.71
N ILE A 91 -9.68 12.38 6.97
CA ILE A 91 -10.26 13.65 7.42
C ILE A 91 -11.24 13.41 8.56
N HIS A 92 -12.15 12.44 8.42
CA HIS A 92 -13.15 12.10 9.43
C HIS A 92 -12.52 11.71 10.77
N THR A 93 -11.38 11.01 10.74
CA THR A 93 -10.63 10.57 11.93
C THR A 93 -9.60 11.58 12.43
N ASP A 94 -9.47 12.75 11.78
CA ASP A 94 -8.47 13.78 12.09
C ASP A 94 -7.03 13.25 12.13
N VAL A 95 -6.73 12.22 11.33
CA VAL A 95 -5.39 11.60 11.24
C VAL A 95 -4.48 12.38 10.27
N THR A 96 -5.05 13.23 9.41
CA THR A 96 -4.30 14.06 8.46
C THR A 96 -3.23 14.93 9.12
N LYS A 97 -3.40 15.33 10.39
CA LYS A 97 -2.38 16.07 11.17
C LYS A 97 -1.06 15.34 11.37
N TYR A 98 -1.02 14.03 11.16
CA TYR A 98 0.18 13.20 11.29
C TYR A 98 0.78 12.80 9.94
N LEU A 99 0.14 13.20 8.83
CA LEU A 99 0.50 12.77 7.50
C LEU A 99 0.82 13.98 6.61
N SER A 100 1.80 13.80 5.73
CA SER A 100 2.09 14.76 4.66
C SER A 100 1.94 14.05 3.34
N PHE A 101 1.14 14.61 2.45
CA PHE A 101 0.89 14.05 1.13
C PHE A 101 1.65 14.82 0.07
N LYS A 102 2.17 14.09 -0.90
CA LYS A 102 2.73 14.65 -2.12
C LYS A 102 1.99 14.07 -3.31
N ALA A 103 1.59 14.93 -4.24
CA ALA A 103 0.97 14.50 -5.48
C ALA A 103 1.97 13.68 -6.31
N VAL A 104 1.46 12.67 -7.01
CA VAL A 104 2.23 11.92 -8.00
C VAL A 104 2.35 12.75 -9.26
N ASP A 105 3.56 12.84 -9.83
CA ASP A 105 3.81 13.69 -11.01
C ASP A 105 3.11 13.18 -12.29
N GLY A 106 2.87 11.87 -12.42
CA GLY A 106 2.25 11.32 -13.62
C GLY A 106 1.77 9.87 -13.53
N SER A 107 0.71 9.59 -14.27
CA SER A 107 0.21 8.25 -14.58
C SER A 107 0.24 8.02 -16.08
N HIS A 108 0.69 6.84 -16.49
CA HIS A 108 0.90 6.44 -17.87
C HIS A 108 0.31 5.06 -18.13
N VAL A 109 -0.07 4.82 -19.38
CA VAL A 109 -0.54 3.51 -19.84
C VAL A 109 0.38 3.02 -20.95
N PHE A 110 0.89 1.81 -20.80
CA PHE A 110 1.66 1.15 -21.86
C PHE A 110 0.74 0.29 -22.72
N ASN A 111 0.77 0.53 -24.04
CA ASN A 111 0.06 -0.27 -25.03
C ASN A 111 1.02 -0.74 -26.12
N LYS A 112 1.07 -2.07 -26.33
CA LYS A 112 1.96 -2.76 -27.27
C LYS A 112 1.75 -2.37 -28.75
N GLY A 113 0.71 -1.61 -29.09
CA GLY A 113 0.43 -1.09 -30.45
C GLY A 113 0.74 0.38 -30.70
N LYS A 114 1.10 1.16 -29.66
CA LYS A 114 1.48 2.58 -29.78
C LYS A 114 2.62 2.89 -28.82
N ALA A 115 3.81 2.37 -29.10
CA ALA A 115 5.03 2.88 -28.48
C ALA A 115 5.34 4.27 -29.07
N SER A 116 4.64 5.32 -28.63
CA SER A 116 5.10 6.69 -28.85
C SER A 116 6.25 6.96 -27.88
N GLY A 117 7.46 6.57 -28.30
CA GLY A 117 8.70 6.89 -27.62
C GLY A 117 9.29 5.73 -26.82
N ASN A 118 10.62 5.56 -26.92
CA ASN A 118 11.38 4.79 -25.96
C ASN A 118 11.07 5.32 -24.56
N PHE A 119 10.66 4.46 -23.63
CA PHE A 119 10.61 4.84 -22.22
C PHE A 119 12.04 5.19 -21.80
N GLN A 120 12.32 6.47 -21.66
CA GLN A 120 13.52 6.91 -20.96
C GLN A 120 13.17 7.00 -19.48
N PRO A 121 13.93 6.33 -18.60
CA PRO A 121 13.90 6.63 -17.18
C PRO A 121 14.22 8.11 -17.04
N SER A 122 13.20 8.93 -16.85
CA SER A 122 13.39 10.33 -16.50
C SER A 122 13.43 10.39 -14.97
N PRO A 123 13.99 11.45 -14.37
CA PRO A 123 14.02 11.62 -12.91
C PRO A 123 12.62 11.80 -12.27
N ILE A 124 11.56 11.38 -12.94
CA ILE A 124 10.16 11.71 -12.70
C ILE A 124 9.39 10.43 -12.34
N TRP A 125 8.52 10.57 -11.35
CA TRP A 125 7.54 9.61 -10.84
C TRP A 125 6.60 9.17 -11.95
N LYS A 126 6.45 7.87 -12.10
CA LYS A 126 5.58 7.31 -13.12
C LYS A 126 4.90 6.08 -12.55
N VAL A 127 3.57 6.14 -12.49
CA VAL A 127 2.75 4.93 -12.47
C VAL A 127 2.61 4.51 -13.92
N ILE A 128 2.97 3.28 -14.25
CA ILE A 128 2.71 2.72 -15.56
C ILE A 128 1.78 1.53 -15.37
N GLN A 129 0.56 1.68 -15.87
CA GLN A 129 -0.37 0.57 -15.99
C GLN A 129 -0.12 -0.13 -17.33
N PHE A 130 0.08 -1.44 -17.27
CA PHE A 130 0.20 -2.29 -18.45
C PHE A 130 -1.10 -3.04 -18.65
N GLN A 131 -1.76 -2.77 -19.77
CA GLN A 131 -2.83 -3.63 -20.26
C GLN A 131 -2.27 -4.42 -21.45
N TYR A 132 -2.01 -5.71 -21.24
CA TYR A 132 -1.29 -6.51 -22.24
C TYR A 132 -2.21 -7.22 -23.23
N ASP A 133 -3.47 -7.48 -22.86
CA ASP A 133 -4.59 -7.85 -23.73
C ASP A 133 -5.83 -8.07 -22.84
N LEU A 134 -7.02 -8.24 -23.44
CA LEU A 134 -8.27 -8.60 -22.74
C LEU A 134 -8.23 -9.95 -21.99
N ILE A 135 -7.16 -10.73 -22.16
CA ILE A 135 -6.99 -12.11 -21.65
C ILE A 135 -6.02 -12.16 -20.46
N PHE A 136 -5.08 -11.21 -20.34
CA PHE A 136 -4.07 -11.17 -19.29
C PHE A 136 -4.39 -10.08 -18.27
N LYS A 137 -4.20 -10.36 -16.98
CA LYS A 137 -4.44 -9.44 -15.87
C LYS A 137 -3.48 -8.24 -15.96
N THR A 138 -3.95 -7.12 -15.43
CA THR A 138 -3.23 -5.84 -15.45
C THR A 138 -1.94 -5.97 -14.64
N ARG A 139 -0.81 -5.56 -15.24
CA ARG A 139 0.45 -5.39 -14.53
C ARG A 139 0.64 -3.93 -14.17
N TYR A 140 1.27 -3.67 -13.03
CA TYR A 140 1.55 -2.33 -12.58
C TYR A 140 3.04 -2.14 -12.38
N LEU A 141 3.55 -0.99 -12.81
CA LEU A 141 4.85 -0.47 -12.43
C LEU A 141 4.64 0.82 -11.64
N PHE A 142 5.18 0.84 -10.44
CA PHE A 142 5.23 2.00 -9.55
C PHE A 142 6.68 2.40 -9.34
N CYS A 143 6.97 3.70 -9.28
CA CYS A 143 8.29 4.21 -8.95
C CYS A 143 8.21 5.34 -7.91
N CYS A 144 9.01 5.21 -6.85
CA CYS A 144 9.24 6.25 -5.85
C CYS A 144 10.74 6.53 -5.61
N SER A 145 11.08 7.57 -4.86
CA SER A 145 12.45 8.09 -4.74
C SER A 145 12.59 9.06 -3.54
N TYR A 146 13.74 9.72 -3.43
CA TYR A 146 14.05 10.67 -2.36
C TYR A 146 13.04 11.81 -2.14
N THR A 147 12.28 12.23 -3.15
CA THR A 147 11.31 13.33 -2.98
C THR A 147 10.11 12.94 -2.10
N HIS A 148 9.91 11.64 -1.83
CA HIS A 148 8.92 11.16 -0.86
C HIS A 148 9.60 10.66 0.42
N ASN A 149 10.90 10.94 0.61
CA ASN A 149 11.70 10.50 1.75
C ASN A 149 11.73 8.96 1.93
N VAL A 150 11.65 8.22 0.83
CA VAL A 150 11.66 6.74 0.82
C VAL A 150 12.97 6.13 0.32
N ALA A 151 13.88 6.94 -0.24
CA ALA A 151 15.20 6.53 -0.71
C ALA A 151 16.22 7.69 -0.64
N PRO A 152 17.54 7.42 -0.65
CA PRO A 152 18.57 8.44 -0.80
C PRO A 152 18.47 9.24 -2.11
N LYS A 153 18.99 10.46 -2.11
CA LYS A 153 19.06 11.31 -3.32
C LYS A 153 19.77 10.57 -4.46
N GLY A 154 19.11 10.53 -5.62
CA GLY A 154 19.63 9.84 -6.82
C GLY A 154 19.30 8.35 -6.90
N LYS A 155 18.62 7.78 -5.89
CA LYS A 155 18.09 6.42 -5.91
C LYS A 155 16.57 6.43 -6.12
N PHE A 156 16.09 5.39 -6.78
CA PHE A 156 14.69 5.14 -7.06
C PHE A 156 14.34 3.72 -6.61
N ILE A 157 13.12 3.53 -6.13
CA ILE A 157 12.55 2.22 -5.81
C ILE A 157 11.43 2.00 -6.82
N ALA A 158 11.50 0.89 -7.54
CA ALA A 158 10.49 0.51 -8.50
C ALA A 158 9.83 -0.81 -8.09
N PHE A 159 8.51 -0.88 -8.22
CA PHE A 159 7.71 -2.04 -7.87
C PHE A 159 6.97 -2.50 -9.11
N VAL A 160 7.20 -3.74 -9.52
CA VAL A 160 6.50 -4.38 -10.63
C VAL A 160 5.63 -5.47 -10.04
N SER A 161 4.31 -5.35 -10.17
CA SER A 161 3.34 -6.28 -9.57
C SER A 161 2.32 -6.77 -10.59
N SER A 162 1.82 -7.99 -10.34
CA SER A 162 0.75 -8.65 -11.07
C SER A 162 0.08 -9.66 -10.16
N GLU A 163 -1.13 -10.06 -10.51
CA GLU A 163 -1.62 -11.37 -10.06
C GLU A 163 -0.93 -12.44 -10.92
N ALA A 164 -0.41 -13.49 -10.28
CA ALA A 164 0.24 -14.58 -10.97
C ALA A 164 -0.78 -15.38 -11.80
N GLU A 165 -0.44 -15.67 -13.05
CA GLU A 165 -1.29 -16.45 -13.96
C GLU A 165 -0.68 -17.81 -14.32
N THR A 166 0.60 -17.99 -14.04
CA THR A 166 1.36 -19.21 -14.28
C THR A 166 2.28 -19.51 -13.09
N ASP A 167 2.88 -20.70 -13.10
CA ASP A 167 3.92 -21.09 -12.13
C ASP A 167 5.28 -20.40 -12.38
N GLN A 168 5.36 -19.45 -13.33
CA GLN A 168 6.57 -18.70 -13.68
C GLN A 168 6.37 -17.17 -13.56
N PRO A 169 5.96 -16.66 -12.38
CA PRO A 169 5.63 -15.24 -12.17
C PRO A 169 6.80 -14.29 -12.49
N ALA A 170 8.05 -14.71 -12.30
CA ALA A 170 9.21 -13.90 -12.66
C ALA A 170 9.28 -13.57 -14.17
N ILE A 171 8.81 -14.48 -15.02
CA ILE A 171 8.74 -14.25 -16.48
C ILE A 171 7.61 -13.28 -16.81
N GLU A 172 6.48 -13.39 -16.08
CA GLU A 172 5.33 -12.49 -16.25
C GLU A 172 5.70 -11.04 -15.93
N LEU A 173 6.58 -10.79 -14.95
CA LEU A 173 7.02 -9.44 -14.60
C LEU A 173 8.11 -8.89 -15.53
N LYS A 174 8.78 -9.73 -16.31
CA LYS A 174 9.91 -9.34 -17.17
C LYS A 174 9.61 -8.13 -18.07
N PRO A 175 8.47 -8.02 -18.78
CA PRO A 175 8.17 -6.85 -19.60
C PRO A 175 8.15 -5.53 -18.82
N GLY A 176 7.70 -5.55 -17.56
CA GLY A 176 7.72 -4.38 -16.68
C GLY A 176 9.12 -4.06 -16.19
N ILE A 177 9.91 -5.09 -15.84
CA ILE A 177 11.31 -4.95 -15.42
C ILE A 177 12.18 -4.39 -16.55
N ASP A 178 12.00 -4.86 -17.79
CA ASP A 178 12.77 -4.41 -18.96
C ASP A 178 12.63 -2.91 -19.22
N LEU A 179 11.52 -2.30 -18.80
CA LEU A 179 11.29 -0.86 -18.94
C LEU A 179 12.09 -0.03 -17.94
N LEU A 180 12.57 -0.61 -16.84
CA LEU A 180 13.37 0.11 -15.86
C LEU A 180 14.77 0.45 -16.37
N GLY A 181 15.25 -0.24 -17.40
CA GLY A 181 16.64 -0.14 -17.84
C GLY A 181 17.58 -0.83 -16.84
N PRO A 182 18.80 -0.29 -16.60
CA PRO A 182 19.71 -0.84 -15.61
C PRO A 182 19.13 -0.77 -14.19
N VAL A 183 19.14 -1.90 -13.49
CA VAL A 183 18.65 -2.03 -12.11
C VAL A 183 19.81 -2.41 -11.19
N ASP A 184 19.99 -1.68 -10.09
CA ASP A 184 21.03 -1.96 -9.10
C ASP A 184 20.78 -3.30 -8.39
N GLU A 185 19.54 -3.53 -7.92
CA GLU A 185 19.14 -4.69 -7.12
C GLU A 185 17.68 -5.06 -7.40
N ILE A 186 17.37 -6.37 -7.39
CA ILE A 186 16.01 -6.90 -7.58
C ILE A 186 15.63 -7.78 -6.38
N PHE A 187 14.50 -7.43 -5.76
CA PHE A 187 13.83 -8.23 -4.76
C PHE A 187 12.57 -8.83 -5.38
N PHE A 188 12.42 -10.14 -5.27
CA PHE A 188 11.27 -10.87 -5.80
C PHE A 188 10.52 -11.50 -4.64
N ASP A 189 9.21 -11.27 -4.58
CA ASP A 189 8.32 -11.84 -3.59
C ASP A 189 7.08 -12.40 -4.28
N ILE A 190 6.50 -13.45 -3.69
CA ILE A 190 5.21 -14.02 -4.06
C ILE A 190 4.47 -14.37 -2.78
N TYR A 191 3.19 -14.03 -2.73
CA TYR A 191 2.35 -14.31 -1.58
C TYR A 191 0.96 -14.73 -2.00
N ASP A 192 0.38 -15.61 -1.20
CA ASP A 192 -1.01 -16.01 -1.32
C ASP A 192 -1.92 -14.89 -0.82
N ARG A 193 -3.11 -14.82 -1.40
CA ARG A 193 -4.18 -13.93 -0.92
C ARG A 193 -5.27 -14.76 -0.29
N TYR A 194 -5.72 -14.31 0.87
CA TYR A 194 -6.75 -14.95 1.66
C TYR A 194 -7.98 -14.05 1.77
N GLU A 195 -9.12 -14.69 1.96
CA GLU A 195 -10.40 -14.06 2.26
C GLU A 195 -11.06 -14.80 3.44
N PRO A 196 -11.88 -14.11 4.25
CA PRO A 196 -12.58 -14.74 5.35
C PRO A 196 -13.60 -15.77 4.83
N VAL A 197 -13.67 -16.92 5.50
CA VAL A 197 -14.68 -17.97 5.25
C VAL A 197 -15.58 -18.21 6.45
N ASN A 198 -15.38 -17.44 7.53
CA ASN A 198 -16.20 -17.53 8.73
C ASN A 198 -17.50 -16.75 8.56
N GLU A 199 -18.43 -16.94 9.50
CA GLU A 199 -19.69 -16.21 9.59
C GLU A 199 -19.59 -15.23 10.78
N PRO A 200 -19.27 -13.94 10.55
CA PRO A 200 -18.96 -13.01 11.64
C PRO A 200 -20.09 -12.84 12.65
N THR A 201 -21.35 -13.07 12.22
CA THR A 201 -22.52 -13.00 13.11
C THR A 201 -22.63 -14.17 14.09
N LEU A 202 -21.91 -15.27 13.87
CA LEU A 202 -21.91 -16.45 14.73
C LEU A 202 -20.74 -16.44 15.73
N ASP A 203 -19.59 -15.90 15.33
CA ASP A 203 -18.36 -15.95 16.13
C ASP A 203 -17.85 -14.58 16.62
N ASN A 204 -18.44 -13.48 16.13
CA ASN A 204 -17.99 -12.10 16.37
C ASN A 204 -16.53 -11.85 15.94
N CYS A 205 -16.05 -12.61 14.96
CA CYS A 205 -14.74 -12.43 14.36
C CYS A 205 -14.86 -11.74 12.99
N PHE A 206 -14.32 -10.53 12.89
CA PHE A 206 -14.33 -9.75 11.65
C PHE A 206 -12.91 -9.74 11.09
N ILE A 207 -12.70 -10.47 9.98
CA ILE A 207 -11.38 -10.74 9.42
C ILE A 207 -11.25 -10.01 8.09
N SER A 208 -10.21 -9.18 7.97
CA SER A 208 -9.89 -8.48 6.72
C SER A 208 -9.43 -9.44 5.61
N MET A 209 -9.68 -9.10 4.36
CA MET A 209 -9.06 -9.79 3.23
C MET A 209 -7.57 -9.44 3.11
N SER A 210 -6.77 -10.28 2.45
CA SER A 210 -5.43 -9.87 2.03
C SER A 210 -5.48 -8.68 1.07
N TYR A 211 -4.43 -7.84 1.08
CA TYR A 211 -4.28 -6.78 0.09
C TYR A 211 -4.20 -7.36 -1.33
N ASP A 212 -4.86 -6.69 -2.27
CA ASP A 212 -4.84 -7.08 -3.67
C ASP A 212 -3.64 -6.50 -4.44
N ALA A 213 -3.52 -6.88 -5.72
CA ALA A 213 -2.47 -6.39 -6.60
C ALA A 213 -2.73 -4.98 -7.16
N THR A 214 -3.86 -4.34 -6.83
CA THR A 214 -4.13 -2.97 -7.31
C THR A 214 -3.13 -2.00 -6.70
N THR A 215 -2.87 -0.90 -7.41
CA THR A 215 -1.91 0.12 -6.95
C THR A 215 -2.58 1.29 -6.24
N HIS A 216 -3.80 1.11 -5.74
CA HIS A 216 -4.50 2.15 -4.99
C HIS A 216 -5.31 1.54 -3.84
N PHE A 217 -5.73 2.37 -2.89
CA PHE A 217 -6.37 1.89 -1.66
C PHE A 217 -7.90 1.70 -1.73
N GLU A 218 -8.58 1.97 -2.86
CA GLU A 218 -10.06 1.89 -2.92
C GLU A 218 -10.63 0.56 -2.39
N SER A 219 -10.23 -0.59 -2.93
CA SER A 219 -10.67 -1.91 -2.46
C SER A 219 -10.25 -2.19 -1.00
N THR A 220 -9.13 -1.62 -0.56
CA THR A 220 -8.64 -1.76 0.82
C THR A 220 -9.58 -1.03 1.78
N VAL A 221 -10.04 0.16 1.41
CA VAL A 221 -10.96 0.94 2.24
C VAL A 221 -12.37 0.37 2.20
N ASP A 222 -12.84 -0.10 1.05
CA ASP A 222 -14.16 -0.74 0.95
C ASP A 222 -14.27 -1.95 1.89
N ASP A 223 -13.22 -2.78 2.00
CA ASP A 223 -13.14 -3.88 2.97
C ASP A 223 -13.29 -3.39 4.42
N VAL A 224 -12.61 -2.29 4.77
CA VAL A 224 -12.71 -1.68 6.10
C VAL A 224 -14.12 -1.14 6.38
N LEU A 225 -14.72 -0.43 5.43
CA LEU A 225 -16.05 0.15 5.58
C LEU A 225 -17.13 -0.94 5.70
N ASN A 226 -16.96 -2.06 4.98
CA ASN A 226 -17.82 -3.23 5.11
C ASN A 226 -17.69 -3.84 6.51
N MET A 227 -16.46 -4.08 7.00
CA MET A 227 -16.25 -4.58 8.37
C MET A 227 -16.83 -3.64 9.42
N TYR A 228 -16.61 -2.33 9.29
CA TYR A 228 -17.18 -1.33 10.19
C TYR A 228 -18.72 -1.42 10.24
N THR A 229 -19.35 -1.55 9.07
CA THR A 229 -20.81 -1.68 8.97
C THR A 229 -21.30 -2.97 9.64
N LEU A 230 -20.59 -4.09 9.45
CA LEU A 230 -20.92 -5.37 10.08
C LEU A 230 -20.78 -5.32 11.61
N ILE A 231 -19.76 -4.63 12.12
CA ILE A 231 -19.51 -4.49 13.56
C ILE A 231 -20.55 -3.59 14.23
N THR A 232 -20.85 -2.44 13.61
CA THR A 232 -21.62 -1.36 14.26
C THR A 232 -23.09 -1.34 13.85
N GLY A 233 -23.45 -1.99 12.74
CA GLY A 233 -24.75 -1.86 12.10
C GLY A 233 -24.99 -0.49 11.44
N LYS A 234 -23.96 0.37 11.36
CA LYS A 234 -24.05 1.74 10.82
C LYS A 234 -23.28 1.84 9.50
N VAL A 235 -23.85 2.56 8.55
CA VAL A 235 -23.09 3.06 7.39
C VAL A 235 -22.46 4.38 7.79
N ILE A 236 -21.15 4.50 7.65
CA ILE A 236 -20.43 5.73 7.97
C ILE A 236 -20.77 6.83 6.95
N ASP A 237 -21.03 8.03 7.46
CA ASP A 237 -21.19 9.22 6.62
C ASP A 237 -19.82 9.87 6.40
N LEU A 238 -19.27 9.67 5.20
CA LEU A 238 -18.01 10.27 4.74
C LEU A 238 -18.25 11.52 3.88
N SER A 239 -19.40 12.17 4.01
CA SER A 239 -19.61 13.48 3.42
C SER A 239 -18.73 14.51 4.12
N VAL A 240 -17.65 14.89 3.44
CA VAL A 240 -16.75 15.96 3.84
C VAL A 240 -16.71 17.00 2.74
N ASP A 241 -16.78 18.28 3.12
CA ASP A 241 -16.55 19.37 2.19
C ASP A 241 -15.05 19.48 1.90
N LEU A 242 -14.62 18.88 0.79
CA LEU A 242 -13.23 18.89 0.35
C LEU A 242 -12.76 20.26 -0.16
N SER A 243 -13.68 21.22 -0.37
CA SER A 243 -13.31 22.57 -0.83
C SER A 243 -12.54 23.37 0.22
N ALA A 244 -12.70 23.03 1.50
CA ALA A 244 -11.96 23.66 2.59
C ALA A 244 -10.52 23.14 2.76
N ALA A 245 -10.17 22.00 2.15
CA ALA A 245 -8.85 21.38 2.27
C ALA A 245 -7.83 21.92 1.25
N SER A 246 -8.25 22.73 0.27
CA SER A 246 -7.38 23.36 -0.72
C SER A 246 -6.98 24.77 -0.31
N ALA A 247 -6.11 24.92 0.69
CA ALA A 247 -5.37 26.17 0.92
C ALA A 247 -4.24 25.96 1.94
N ALA A 248 -3.12 25.40 1.48
CA ALA A 248 -1.82 25.72 2.03
C ALA A 248 -0.86 25.77 0.84
N GLU A 249 -0.77 26.96 0.23
CA GLU A 249 0.33 27.29 -0.68
C GLU A 249 1.60 27.41 0.18
N GLU A 250 2.58 26.54 -0.07
CA GLU A 250 4.00 26.81 0.20
C GLU A 250 4.76 26.84 -1.13
#